data_AF-A0A934S113-F1
#
_entry.id   AF-A0A934S113-F1
#
_cell.length_a   1.000
_cell.length_b   1.000
_cell.length_c   1.000
_cell.angle_alpha   90.00
_cell.angle_beta   90.00
_cell.angle_gamma   90.00
#
_symmetry.space_group_name_H-M   'P 1'
#
loop_
_entity.id
_entity.type
_entity.pdbx_description
1 polymer ?
#
loop_
_entity_poly.entity_id
_entity_poly.type
_entity_poly.pdbx_seq_one_letter_code
_entity_poly.pdbx_strand_id
1 'polypeptide(L)'
;MRKVICAYFFLASLLLLPHASAADEITDEDFDVIEIQGFEVFSNSITVIDGITGKEYEGKHPVVLGFRREFDNLLLKFHKRLLIEEHKKLKTHSDSFKTLPAELDQLAASFGFKGKLKIEGPRLTREFSIFNRMIKDPFFKIDELVVWDINQLKLRNNLLPKNKYAKNLRPNPETGEWERRILTKWEVSCVRRNRNNNGTHHFYTHKQQGFNLDTNKGFHLIDQGLPWDVPPHAFREVELQYPILVDTAINVDEQVRELSRDFIENLFYIYDPFSWVARGNTRFPWGYNREIHDLIRSQKINVNQRNWFDRVLATFLNDVATLKYWSADLIYAQQMASSSPKNRNILGEDLDLLNWHKKEKRQVNYDIDTPNTIPNISFDNSGRARYILLDAYRRYGDKFVDALRTRVLAVSEKTDAKQLVRDALAEASGVSAKKYIPAAIRAQKAELGQFLAK
;
A
#
# COMPACT_ATOMS: atom_id res chain seq x y z
N MET A 1 61.31 -17.73 15.09
CA MET A 1 61.29 -16.43 15.81
C MET A 1 60.17 -15.59 15.21
N ARG A 2 59.06 -15.48 15.96
CA ARG A 2 58.52 -14.25 16.59
C ARG A 2 57.74 -13.39 15.59
N LYS A 3 56.42 -13.61 15.45
CA LYS A 3 55.31 -13.03 16.25
C LYS A 3 55.44 -11.51 16.41
N VAL A 4 54.47 -10.75 15.89
CA VAL A 4 53.57 -9.90 16.69
C VAL A 4 52.22 -9.78 15.97
N ILE A 5 51.18 -10.10 16.73
CA ILE A 5 49.76 -9.85 16.53
C ILE A 5 49.47 -8.43 17.03
N CYS A 6 48.64 -7.64 16.34
CA CYS A 6 47.78 -6.69 17.04
C CYS A 6 46.46 -6.51 16.28
N ALA A 7 45.39 -6.90 16.96
CA ALA A 7 44.00 -6.70 16.58
C ALA A 7 43.55 -5.30 16.99
N TYR A 8 42.66 -4.69 16.21
CA TYR A 8 41.58 -3.88 16.77
C TYR A 8 40.28 -4.18 16.01
N PHE A 9 39.34 -4.74 16.78
CA PHE A 9 37.92 -4.76 16.52
C PHE A 9 37.38 -3.33 16.53
N PHE A 10 36.54 -2.97 15.55
CA PHE A 10 35.36 -2.15 15.83
C PHE A 10 34.22 -2.59 14.91
N LEU A 11 33.15 -3.07 15.55
CA LEU A 11 31.81 -3.11 15.00
C LEU A 11 31.37 -1.67 14.66
N ALA A 12 30.86 -1.44 13.46
CA ALA A 12 29.76 -0.50 13.25
C ALA A 12 29.00 -0.86 11.97
N SER A 13 27.91 -1.56 12.20
CA SER A 13 26.74 -1.67 11.34
C SER A 13 26.24 -0.30 10.85
N LEU A 14 26.08 -0.17 9.53
CA LEU A 14 25.05 0.60 8.85
C LEU A 14 24.78 -0.22 7.57
N LEU A 15 23.82 -1.16 7.49
CA LEU A 15 22.37 -0.92 7.53
C LEU A 15 21.98 0.44 6.94
N LEU A 16 22.50 0.72 5.74
CA LEU A 16 21.71 1.47 4.77
C LEU A 16 20.58 0.53 4.31
N LEU A 17 19.49 0.57 5.07
CA LEU A 17 18.17 0.25 4.55
C LEU A 17 17.99 1.05 3.25
N PRO A 18 17.43 0.45 2.17
CA PRO A 18 16.83 1.26 1.13
C PRO A 18 15.64 1.96 1.79
N HIS A 19 15.90 3.17 2.25
CA HIS A 19 14.88 4.19 2.39
C HIS A 19 14.26 4.36 1.01
N ALA A 20 13.07 4.92 0.97
CA ALA A 20 12.40 5.38 -0.25
C ALA A 20 13.15 6.52 -0.97
N SER A 21 14.47 6.43 -1.08
CA SER A 21 15.30 7.00 -2.13
C SER A 21 15.53 5.91 -3.18
N ALA A 22 14.45 5.51 -3.85
CA ALA A 22 14.55 5.10 -5.24
C ALA A 22 13.76 6.15 -6.02
N ALA A 23 14.32 7.36 -6.08
CA ALA A 23 14.36 8.08 -7.33
C ALA A 23 15.23 7.24 -8.27
N ASP A 24 14.71 6.10 -8.74
CA ASP A 24 15.12 5.66 -10.06
C ASP A 24 14.61 6.77 -10.97
N GLU A 25 15.54 7.56 -11.53
CA GLU A 25 15.22 8.49 -12.60
C GLU A 25 14.52 7.67 -13.67
N ILE A 26 13.19 7.83 -13.77
CA ILE A 26 12.40 7.22 -14.82
C ILE A 26 12.99 7.74 -16.13
N THR A 27 13.57 6.82 -16.89
CA THR A 27 14.24 7.16 -18.15
C THR A 27 13.21 7.46 -19.23
N ASP A 28 13.57 8.21 -20.26
CA ASP A 28 12.70 8.49 -21.42
C ASP A 28 12.15 7.19 -22.06
N GLU A 29 12.89 6.08 -21.97
CA GLU A 29 12.48 4.75 -22.45
C GLU A 29 11.30 4.14 -21.65
N ASP A 30 11.17 4.43 -20.35
CA ASP A 30 10.01 3.99 -19.55
C ASP A 30 8.72 4.73 -19.94
N PHE A 31 8.84 5.94 -20.50
CA PHE A 31 7.71 6.77 -20.92
C PHE A 31 7.07 6.34 -22.25
N ASP A 32 7.74 5.50 -23.04
CA ASP A 32 7.26 4.96 -24.32
C ASP A 32 6.40 3.68 -24.18
N VAL A 33 6.30 3.11 -22.96
CA VAL A 33 5.61 1.84 -22.71
C VAL A 33 4.08 1.99 -22.74
N ILE A 34 3.55 3.18 -22.50
CA ILE A 34 2.10 3.46 -22.46
C ILE A 34 1.81 4.64 -23.38
N GLU A 35 1.26 4.35 -24.56
CA GLU A 35 0.71 5.38 -25.44
C GLU A 35 -0.57 5.94 -24.79
N ILE A 36 -0.44 7.07 -24.10
CA ILE A 36 -1.58 7.72 -23.48
C ILE A 36 -2.35 8.45 -24.57
N GLN A 37 -3.63 8.09 -24.76
CA GLN A 37 -4.47 8.75 -25.75
C GLN A 37 -4.61 10.23 -25.38
N GLY A 38 -4.14 11.11 -26.28
CA GLY A 38 -4.39 12.55 -26.29
C GLY A 38 -4.53 13.18 -24.91
N PHE A 39 -3.41 13.46 -24.24
CA PHE A 39 -3.37 14.09 -22.92
C PHE A 39 -3.77 15.59 -22.94
N GLU A 40 -4.75 15.96 -23.75
CA GLU A 40 -5.32 17.33 -23.83
C GLU A 40 -6.06 17.73 -22.54
N VAL A 41 -6.27 16.81 -21.59
CA VAL A 41 -7.17 17.00 -20.44
C VAL A 41 -6.68 18.06 -19.42
N PHE A 42 -5.38 18.34 -19.34
CA PHE A 42 -4.86 19.42 -18.48
C PHE A 42 -4.69 20.76 -19.21
N SER A 43 -5.08 20.86 -20.49
CA SER A 43 -4.96 22.10 -21.29
C SER A 43 -5.96 23.20 -20.89
N ASN A 44 -6.86 22.94 -19.95
CA ASN A 44 -7.71 23.97 -19.38
C ASN A 44 -6.89 24.81 -18.39
N SER A 45 -6.83 26.13 -18.62
CA SER A 45 -6.11 27.08 -17.78
C SER A 45 -6.52 26.94 -16.31
N ILE A 46 -5.63 26.38 -15.48
CA ILE A 46 -5.83 26.37 -14.02
C ILE A 46 -6.06 27.80 -13.55
N THR A 47 -7.13 28.00 -12.78
CA THR A 47 -7.44 29.30 -12.20
C THR A 47 -6.47 29.55 -11.06
N VAL A 48 -5.73 30.65 -11.11
CA VAL A 48 -4.86 31.06 -9.99
C VAL A 48 -5.66 32.02 -9.12
N ILE A 49 -5.73 31.73 -7.83
CA ILE A 49 -6.51 32.49 -6.86
C ILE A 49 -5.57 33.11 -5.84
N ASP A 50 -5.77 34.39 -5.53
CA ASP A 50 -5.16 35.02 -4.36
C ASP A 50 -5.88 34.55 -3.09
N GLY A 51 -5.18 33.81 -2.24
CA GLY A 51 -5.70 33.29 -0.97
C GLY A 51 -6.10 34.39 0.02
N ILE A 52 -5.51 35.59 -0.06
CA ILE A 52 -5.83 36.71 0.83
C ILE A 52 -7.21 37.30 0.49
N THR A 53 -7.44 37.58 -0.80
CA THR A 53 -8.69 38.22 -1.26
C THR A 53 -9.77 37.21 -1.64
N GLY A 54 -9.39 35.99 -2.02
CA GLY A 54 -10.28 34.95 -2.56
C GLY A 54 -10.72 35.21 -4.01
N LYS A 55 -10.07 36.14 -4.72
CA LYS A 55 -10.33 36.47 -6.13
C LYS A 55 -9.25 35.91 -7.05
N GLU A 56 -9.48 35.97 -8.35
CA GLU A 56 -8.46 35.62 -9.34
C GLU A 56 -7.18 36.43 -9.12
N TYR A 57 -6.04 35.76 -9.25
CA TYR A 57 -4.74 36.30 -8.93
C TYR A 57 -4.27 37.24 -10.05
N GLU A 58 -4.28 38.54 -9.79
CA GLU A 58 -3.79 39.58 -10.71
C GLU A 58 -2.30 39.94 -10.46
N GLY A 59 -1.66 39.29 -9.49
CA GLY A 59 -0.30 39.58 -9.08
C GLY A 59 0.76 39.15 -10.11
N LYS A 60 1.99 39.67 -9.93
CA LYS A 60 3.15 39.33 -10.77
C LYS A 60 4.27 38.66 -9.98
N HIS A 61 3.95 37.94 -8.90
CA HIS A 61 4.96 37.33 -8.05
C HIS A 61 5.77 36.29 -8.87
N PRO A 62 7.11 36.45 -9.01
CA PRO A 62 7.92 35.61 -9.89
C PRO A 62 7.79 34.12 -9.62
N VAL A 63 7.70 33.71 -8.34
CA VAL A 63 7.51 32.30 -7.95
C VAL A 63 6.19 31.73 -8.46
N VAL A 64 5.10 32.50 -8.38
CA VAL A 64 3.77 32.05 -8.86
C VAL A 64 3.80 31.84 -10.36
N LEU A 65 4.38 32.79 -11.09
CA LEU A 65 4.52 32.71 -12.55
C LEU A 65 5.47 31.57 -12.96
N GLY A 66 6.58 31.39 -12.25
CA GLY A 66 7.54 30.32 -12.49
C GLY A 66 6.92 28.93 -12.26
N PHE A 67 6.28 28.73 -11.11
CA PHE A 67 5.59 27.48 -10.81
C PHE A 67 4.45 27.19 -11.78
N ARG A 68 3.64 28.21 -12.16
CA ARG A 68 2.55 28.04 -13.14
C ARG A 68 3.05 27.57 -14.51
N ARG A 69 4.23 28.00 -14.96
CA ARG A 69 4.84 27.58 -16.23
C ARG A 69 5.21 26.09 -16.23
N GLU A 70 5.70 25.58 -15.10
CA GLU A 70 6.10 24.17 -14.96
C GLU A 70 4.92 23.25 -14.65
N PHE A 71 3.81 23.81 -14.16
CA PHE A 71 2.70 23.06 -13.57
C PHE A 71 2.14 21.94 -14.45
N ASP A 72 1.85 22.22 -15.72
CA ASP A 72 1.24 21.26 -16.64
C ASP A 72 2.21 20.09 -16.91
N ASN A 73 3.51 20.38 -16.98
CA ASN A 73 4.56 19.39 -17.12
C ASN A 73 4.71 18.52 -15.86
N LEU A 74 4.64 19.12 -14.66
CA LEU A 74 4.68 18.39 -13.40
C LEU A 74 3.50 17.41 -13.28
N LEU A 75 2.29 17.84 -13.63
CA LEU A 75 1.10 16.99 -13.64
C LEU A 75 1.22 15.83 -14.63
N LEU A 76 1.68 16.11 -15.84
CA LEU A 76 1.92 15.09 -16.86
C LEU A 76 2.93 14.05 -16.39
N LYS A 77 4.07 14.49 -15.84
CA LYS A 77 5.12 13.62 -15.29
C LYS A 77 4.56 12.75 -14.17
N PHE A 78 3.80 13.34 -13.25
CA PHE A 78 3.19 12.60 -12.15
C PHE A 78 2.21 11.52 -12.64
N HIS A 79 1.27 11.86 -13.52
CA HIS A 79 0.29 10.89 -14.01
C HIS A 79 0.94 9.75 -14.80
N LYS A 80 1.94 10.07 -15.64
CA LYS A 80 2.75 9.07 -16.34
C LYS A 80 3.45 8.14 -15.38
N ARG A 81 4.11 8.68 -14.35
CA ARG A 81 4.78 7.88 -13.31
C ARG A 81 3.80 6.96 -12.60
N LEU A 82 2.64 7.48 -12.18
CA LEU A 82 1.60 6.66 -11.56
C LEU A 82 1.16 5.51 -12.47
N LEU A 83 0.89 5.79 -13.75
CA LEU A 83 0.51 4.77 -14.73
C LEU A 83 1.60 3.71 -14.90
N ILE A 84 2.87 4.10 -14.99
CA ILE A 84 4.00 3.17 -15.14
C ILE A 84 4.13 2.27 -13.91
N GLU A 85 4.13 2.85 -12.71
CA GLU A 85 4.22 2.09 -11.47
C GLU A 85 3.06 1.11 -11.31
N GLU A 86 1.85 1.54 -11.65
CA GLU A 86 0.64 0.72 -11.57
C GLU A 86 0.58 -0.36 -12.65
N HIS A 87 1.06 -0.06 -13.86
CA HIS A 87 1.21 -1.04 -14.92
C HIS A 87 2.21 -2.13 -14.53
N LYS A 88 3.38 -1.76 -13.98
CA LYS A 88 4.39 -2.71 -13.50
C LYS A 88 3.79 -3.67 -12.45
N LYS A 89 2.98 -3.15 -11.51
CA LYS A 89 2.26 -3.96 -10.53
C LYS A 89 1.23 -4.88 -11.21
N LEU A 90 0.31 -4.33 -12.00
CA LEU A 90 -0.76 -5.08 -12.67
C LEU A 90 -0.22 -6.18 -13.60
N LYS A 91 0.86 -5.90 -14.34
CA LYS A 91 1.53 -6.85 -15.21
C LYS A 91 2.13 -8.01 -14.42
N THR A 92 2.92 -7.72 -13.39
CA THR A 92 3.50 -8.74 -12.48
C THR A 92 2.41 -9.67 -11.94
N HIS A 93 1.25 -9.10 -11.59
CA HIS A 93 0.10 -9.84 -11.12
C HIS A 93 -0.63 -10.67 -12.18
N SER A 94 -0.82 -10.09 -13.37
CA SER A 94 -1.46 -10.77 -14.47
C SER A 94 -0.62 -11.96 -14.95
N ASP A 95 0.70 -11.80 -14.98
CA ASP A 95 1.63 -12.84 -15.39
C ASP A 95 1.72 -13.95 -14.35
N SER A 96 1.78 -13.63 -13.05
CA SER A 96 1.73 -14.67 -12.02
C SER A 96 0.40 -15.41 -12.03
N PHE A 97 -0.73 -14.78 -12.39
CA PHE A 97 -2.00 -15.49 -12.53
C PHE A 97 -1.95 -16.61 -13.59
N LYS A 98 -1.15 -16.46 -14.65
CA LYS A 98 -1.04 -17.47 -15.72
C LYS A 98 -0.31 -18.73 -15.24
N THR A 99 0.69 -18.58 -14.38
CA THR A 99 1.63 -19.66 -14.02
C THR A 99 1.42 -20.20 -12.60
N LEU A 100 1.10 -19.34 -11.64
CA LEU A 100 0.94 -19.67 -10.23
C LEU A 100 -0.09 -20.78 -9.96
N PRO A 101 -1.27 -20.82 -10.61
CA PRO A 101 -2.21 -21.94 -10.45
C PRO A 101 -1.61 -23.30 -10.81
N ALA A 102 -0.90 -23.38 -11.93
CA ALA A 102 -0.30 -24.63 -12.40
C ALA A 102 0.84 -25.09 -11.48
N GLU A 103 1.64 -24.15 -10.98
CA GLU A 103 2.71 -24.47 -10.04
C GLU A 103 2.19 -24.85 -8.66
N LEU A 104 1.11 -24.23 -8.20
CA LEU A 104 0.44 -24.66 -6.97
C LEU A 104 -0.21 -26.02 -7.10
N ASP A 105 -0.80 -26.34 -8.28
CA ASP A 105 -1.28 -27.68 -8.59
C ASP A 105 -0.14 -28.70 -8.55
N GLN A 106 1.01 -28.39 -9.16
CA GLN A 106 2.21 -29.26 -9.14
C GLN A 106 2.76 -29.42 -7.72
N LEU A 107 2.84 -28.33 -6.96
CA LEU A 107 3.30 -28.34 -5.58
C LEU A 107 2.35 -29.18 -4.72
N ALA A 108 1.04 -28.98 -4.79
CA ALA A 108 0.05 -29.78 -4.08
C ALA A 108 0.10 -31.26 -4.48
N ALA A 109 0.24 -31.56 -5.77
CA ALA A 109 0.38 -32.92 -6.28
C ALA A 109 1.65 -33.60 -5.75
N SER A 110 2.74 -32.84 -5.56
CA SER A 110 3.97 -33.37 -4.96
C SER A 110 3.78 -33.84 -3.51
N PHE A 111 2.82 -33.26 -2.79
CA PHE A 111 2.40 -33.72 -1.45
C PHE A 111 1.38 -34.86 -1.49
N GLY A 112 1.09 -35.41 -2.67
CA GLY A 112 0.15 -36.52 -2.87
C GLY A 112 -1.32 -36.10 -2.90
N PHE A 113 -1.61 -34.80 -2.99
CA PHE A 113 -2.99 -34.32 -3.03
C PHE A 113 -3.59 -34.50 -4.42
N LYS A 114 -4.76 -35.15 -4.46
CA LYS A 114 -5.46 -35.47 -5.70
C LYS A 114 -6.50 -34.39 -6.02
N GLY A 115 -6.57 -33.98 -7.28
CA GLY A 115 -7.49 -32.97 -7.78
C GLY A 115 -6.75 -31.79 -8.40
N LYS A 116 -7.50 -30.77 -8.80
CA LYS A 116 -6.98 -29.48 -9.29
C LYS A 116 -7.57 -28.35 -8.48
N LEU A 117 -6.80 -27.29 -8.29
CA LEU A 117 -7.27 -26.05 -7.69
C LEU A 117 -8.30 -25.39 -8.62
N LYS A 118 -9.46 -25.05 -8.05
CA LYS A 118 -10.51 -24.31 -8.76
C LYS A 118 -10.28 -22.82 -8.56
N ILE A 119 -9.49 -22.23 -9.46
CA ILE A 119 -9.11 -20.82 -9.39
C ILE A 119 -9.95 -20.01 -10.38
N GLU A 120 -10.85 -19.17 -9.86
CA GLU A 120 -11.73 -18.30 -10.64
C GLU A 120 -11.03 -16.99 -11.01
N GLY A 121 -10.10 -17.04 -11.98
CA GLY A 121 -9.58 -15.83 -12.65
C GLY A 121 -8.76 -14.85 -11.78
N PRO A 122 -8.04 -13.90 -12.40
CA PRO A 122 -7.40 -12.83 -11.65
C PRO A 122 -8.50 -11.93 -11.09
N ARG A 123 -8.52 -11.74 -9.77
CA ARG A 123 -9.45 -10.85 -9.08
C ARG A 123 -9.01 -9.39 -9.22
N LEU A 124 -8.79 -8.93 -10.47
CA LEU A 124 -8.21 -7.63 -10.83
C LEU A 124 -9.16 -6.74 -11.64
N THR A 125 -10.42 -7.17 -11.85
CA THR A 125 -11.37 -6.47 -12.74
C THR A 125 -11.52 -5.00 -12.39
N ARG A 126 -11.67 -4.68 -11.10
CA ARG A 126 -11.81 -3.30 -10.62
C ARG A 126 -10.52 -2.49 -10.82
N GLU A 127 -9.37 -3.08 -10.54
CA GLU A 127 -8.07 -2.45 -10.67
C GLU A 127 -7.78 -2.14 -12.16
N PHE A 128 -8.12 -3.06 -13.07
CA PHE A 128 -8.08 -2.80 -14.51
C PHE A 128 -9.08 -1.74 -14.95
N SER A 129 -10.28 -1.68 -14.39
CA SER A 129 -11.22 -0.60 -14.70
C SER A 129 -10.69 0.77 -14.28
N ILE A 130 -10.07 0.88 -13.10
CA ILE A 130 -9.44 2.12 -12.64
C ILE A 130 -8.27 2.49 -13.57
N PHE A 131 -7.40 1.53 -13.89
CA PHE A 131 -6.26 1.75 -14.78
C PHE A 131 -6.68 2.16 -16.20
N ASN A 132 -7.65 1.47 -16.78
CA ASN A 132 -8.20 1.78 -18.11
C ASN A 132 -8.87 3.14 -18.15
N ARG A 133 -9.47 3.60 -17.04
CA ARG A 133 -9.93 4.99 -16.91
C ARG A 133 -8.76 5.94 -17.02
N MET A 134 -7.71 5.76 -16.21
CA MET A 134 -6.54 6.64 -16.18
C MET A 134 -5.78 6.74 -17.50
N ILE A 135 -5.78 5.68 -18.32
CA ILE A 135 -5.20 5.73 -19.68
C ILE A 135 -5.96 6.72 -20.57
N LYS A 136 -7.29 6.78 -20.41
CA LYS A 136 -8.15 7.60 -21.26
C LYS A 136 -8.31 9.03 -20.73
N ASP A 137 -8.42 9.16 -19.42
CA ASP A 137 -8.72 10.42 -18.75
C ASP A 137 -8.29 10.30 -17.26
N PRO A 138 -7.61 11.30 -16.65
CA PRO A 138 -7.38 11.34 -15.22
C PRO A 138 -8.68 11.38 -14.40
N PHE A 139 -8.69 10.83 -13.19
CA PHE A 139 -9.84 10.98 -12.27
C PHE A 139 -9.96 12.38 -11.66
N PHE A 140 -8.97 13.22 -11.92
CA PHE A 140 -8.64 14.36 -11.10
C PHE A 140 -8.13 15.52 -11.93
N LYS A 141 -8.62 16.71 -11.60
CA LYS A 141 -8.21 17.99 -12.16
C LYS A 141 -7.88 18.97 -11.04
N ILE A 142 -6.72 19.61 -11.11
CA ILE A 142 -6.47 20.81 -10.29
C ILE A 142 -7.19 21.96 -10.96
N ASP A 143 -8.26 22.42 -10.31
CA ASP A 143 -9.10 23.48 -10.85
C ASP A 143 -8.64 24.87 -10.37
N GLU A 144 -8.14 24.93 -9.12
CA GLU A 144 -7.71 26.18 -8.48
C GLU A 144 -6.33 26.00 -7.82
N LEU A 145 -5.36 26.84 -8.20
CA LEU A 145 -4.10 27.04 -7.50
C LEU A 145 -4.26 28.26 -6.56
N VAL A 146 -4.20 28.04 -5.25
CA VAL A 146 -4.44 29.10 -4.25
C VAL A 146 -3.13 29.60 -3.70
N VAL A 147 -2.80 30.86 -3.97
CA VAL A 147 -1.54 31.50 -3.59
C VAL A 147 -1.69 32.19 -2.24
N TRP A 148 -0.84 31.83 -1.29
CA TRP A 148 -0.76 32.48 0.01
C TRP A 148 0.59 33.20 0.16
N ASP A 149 0.56 34.53 0.17
CA ASP A 149 1.73 35.36 0.46
C ASP A 149 1.97 35.40 1.97
N ILE A 150 3.07 34.79 2.42
CA ILE A 150 3.44 34.70 3.84
C ILE A 150 3.61 36.09 4.47
N ASN A 151 4.15 37.05 3.72
CA ASN A 151 4.41 38.40 4.25
C ASN A 151 3.10 39.15 4.46
N GLN A 152 2.13 38.97 3.56
CA GLN A 152 0.78 39.51 3.77
C GLN A 152 0.04 38.84 4.93
N LEU A 153 0.22 37.53 5.14
CA LEU A 153 -0.34 36.84 6.31
C LEU A 153 0.26 37.37 7.62
N LYS A 154 1.58 37.57 7.67
CA LYS A 154 2.28 38.17 8.82
C LYS A 154 1.78 39.58 9.12
N LEU A 155 1.62 40.43 8.10
CA LEU A 155 1.06 41.80 8.25
C LEU A 155 -0.36 41.82 8.83
N ARG A 156 -1.11 40.73 8.68
CA ARG A 156 -2.46 40.57 9.24
C ARG A 156 -2.46 39.94 10.63
N ASN A 157 -1.33 39.91 11.33
CA ASN A 157 -1.15 39.22 12.61
C ASN A 157 -1.60 37.75 12.54
N ASN A 158 -1.32 37.07 11.42
CA ASN A 158 -1.72 35.69 11.14
C ASN A 158 -3.24 35.43 11.21
N LEU A 159 -4.06 36.47 11.06
CA LEU A 159 -5.51 36.33 10.98
C LEU A 159 -5.92 35.88 9.57
N LEU A 160 -6.48 34.67 9.50
CA LEU A 160 -7.02 34.11 8.26
C LEU A 160 -8.16 34.98 7.69
N PRO A 161 -8.18 35.22 6.37
CA PRO A 161 -9.26 35.96 5.72
C PRO A 161 -10.58 35.18 5.75
N LYS A 162 -11.71 35.90 5.63
CA LYS A 162 -13.05 35.30 5.59
C LYS A 162 -13.43 34.87 4.18
N ASN A 163 -12.71 33.89 3.61
CA ASN A 163 -13.02 33.32 2.31
C ASN A 163 -13.06 31.77 2.36
N LYS A 164 -13.52 31.14 1.26
CA LYS A 164 -13.70 29.67 1.20
C LYS A 164 -12.37 28.90 1.28
N TYR A 165 -11.24 29.54 0.96
CA TYR A 165 -9.92 28.92 0.87
C TYR A 165 -9.17 28.92 2.20
N ALA A 166 -9.46 29.88 3.08
CA ALA A 166 -8.85 29.99 4.41
C ALA A 166 -8.97 28.71 5.25
N LYS A 167 -9.97 27.87 4.98
CA LYS A 167 -10.11 26.55 5.61
C LYS A 167 -8.90 25.64 5.33
N ASN A 168 -8.14 25.85 4.27
CA ASN A 168 -7.02 24.98 3.87
C ASN A 168 -5.67 25.42 4.47
N LEU A 169 -5.67 26.41 5.37
CA LEU A 169 -4.47 26.96 5.96
C LEU A 169 -4.62 27.07 7.49
N ARG A 170 -3.54 26.79 8.23
CA ARG A 170 -3.50 26.95 9.69
C ARG A 170 -2.09 27.33 10.16
N PRO A 171 -1.92 28.27 11.09
CA PRO A 171 -0.64 28.45 11.75
C PRO A 171 -0.41 27.31 12.75
N ASN A 172 0.73 26.62 12.65
CA ASN A 172 1.15 25.65 13.65
C ASN A 172 1.67 26.42 14.89
N PRO A 173 1.03 26.28 16.06
CA PRO A 173 1.43 27.02 17.26
C PRO A 173 2.76 26.54 17.86
N GLU A 174 3.20 25.32 17.54
CA GLU A 174 4.43 24.72 18.06
C GLU A 174 5.66 25.17 17.26
N THR A 175 5.54 25.20 15.92
CA THR A 175 6.64 25.59 15.03
C THR A 175 6.61 27.07 14.63
N GLY A 176 5.44 27.71 14.73
CA GLY A 176 5.21 29.08 14.23
C GLY A 176 5.07 29.15 12.69
N GLU A 177 5.11 28.02 12.01
CA GLU A 177 5.01 27.93 10.55
C GLU A 177 3.56 27.78 10.07
N TRP A 178 3.34 28.03 8.78
CA TRP A 178 2.05 27.83 8.16
C TRP A 178 1.92 26.42 7.62
N GLU A 179 0.89 25.71 8.05
CA GLU A 179 0.51 24.41 7.52
C GLU A 179 -0.63 24.55 6.50
N ARG A 180 -0.54 23.73 5.46
CA ARG A 180 -1.45 23.64 4.34
C ARG A 180 -2.09 22.26 4.32
N ARG A 181 -3.39 22.22 4.04
CA ARG A 181 -4.07 20.96 3.82
C ARG A 181 -4.84 20.94 2.53
N ILE A 182 -5.10 19.73 2.11
CA ILE A 182 -5.98 19.40 1.01
C ILE A 182 -7.10 18.53 1.55
N LEU A 183 -8.31 18.83 1.10
CA LEU A 183 -9.51 18.04 1.37
C LEU A 183 -10.18 17.72 0.03
N THR A 184 -10.35 16.45 -0.28
CA THR A 184 -10.99 15.99 -1.51
C THR A 184 -12.15 15.05 -1.21
N LYS A 185 -13.11 14.99 -2.13
CA LYS A 185 -14.22 14.05 -2.09
C LYS A 185 -14.30 13.36 -3.42
N TRP A 186 -14.17 12.04 -3.39
CA TRP A 186 -14.33 11.18 -4.53
C TRP A 186 -15.74 10.61 -4.50
N GLU A 187 -16.48 10.72 -5.59
CA GLU A 187 -17.85 10.21 -5.68
C GLU A 187 -17.95 9.14 -6.76
N VAL A 188 -18.60 8.02 -6.44
CA VAL A 188 -18.73 6.88 -7.36
C VAL A 188 -20.17 6.40 -7.39
N SER A 189 -20.74 6.34 -8.60
CA SER A 189 -22.06 5.75 -8.84
C SER A 189 -21.90 4.26 -9.12
N CYS A 190 -22.36 3.43 -8.19
CA CYS A 190 -22.16 2.00 -8.23
C CYS A 190 -23.44 1.25 -8.55
N VAL A 191 -23.27 0.10 -9.19
CA VAL A 191 -24.33 -0.84 -9.49
C VAL A 191 -23.96 -2.18 -8.85
N ARG A 192 -24.79 -2.68 -7.92
CA ARG A 192 -24.56 -3.97 -7.26
C ARG A 192 -25.66 -4.94 -7.62
N ARG A 193 -25.29 -6.10 -8.15
CA ARG A 193 -26.23 -7.20 -8.34
C ARG A 193 -26.65 -7.76 -6.99
N ASN A 194 -27.95 -7.78 -6.73
CA ASN A 194 -28.50 -8.38 -5.52
C ASN A 194 -28.43 -9.91 -5.65
N ARG A 195 -27.67 -10.56 -4.77
CA ARG A 195 -27.50 -12.02 -4.78
C ARG A 195 -28.79 -12.78 -4.50
N ASN A 196 -29.79 -12.14 -3.88
CA ASN A 196 -30.98 -12.86 -3.39
C ASN A 196 -32.16 -12.79 -4.36
N ASN A 197 -32.29 -11.75 -5.20
CA ASN A 197 -33.49 -11.53 -6.03
C ASN A 197 -33.21 -11.21 -7.51
N ASN A 198 -32.03 -11.53 -8.06
CA ASN A 198 -31.64 -11.24 -9.45
C ASN A 198 -31.74 -9.77 -9.91
N GLY A 199 -32.18 -8.84 -9.07
CA GLY A 199 -32.28 -7.42 -9.35
C GLY A 199 -30.96 -6.67 -9.18
N THR A 200 -30.94 -5.44 -9.69
CA THR A 200 -29.78 -4.55 -9.63
C THR A 200 -30.06 -3.39 -8.66
N HIS A 201 -29.13 -3.12 -7.74
CA HIS A 201 -29.24 -2.02 -6.78
C HIS A 201 -28.24 -0.93 -7.14
N HIS A 202 -28.75 0.24 -7.50
CA HIS A 202 -27.95 1.44 -7.70
C HIS A 202 -27.68 2.10 -6.36
N PHE A 203 -26.43 2.46 -6.08
CA PHE A 203 -26.08 3.22 -4.89
C PHE A 203 -24.96 4.20 -5.19
N TYR A 204 -24.90 5.28 -4.44
CA TYR A 204 -23.80 6.22 -4.48
C TYR A 204 -22.93 5.98 -3.25
N THR A 205 -21.62 5.99 -3.44
CA THR A 205 -20.66 5.98 -2.35
C THR A 205 -19.65 7.09 -2.57
N HIS A 206 -19.02 7.53 -1.49
CA HIS A 206 -18.00 8.55 -1.55
C HIS A 206 -16.82 8.22 -0.63
N LYS A 207 -15.64 8.70 -1.02
CA LYS A 207 -14.42 8.68 -0.22
C LYS A 207 -14.04 10.12 0.05
N GLN A 208 -14.10 10.55 1.30
CA GLN A 208 -13.50 11.82 1.72
C GLN A 208 -12.03 11.58 2.00
N GLN A 209 -11.19 12.54 1.69
CA GLN A 209 -9.76 12.43 1.87
C GLN A 209 -9.21 13.76 2.36
N GLY A 210 -8.27 13.70 3.29
CA GLY A 210 -7.55 14.86 3.76
C GLY A 210 -6.08 14.59 3.96
N PHE A 211 -5.25 15.56 3.61
CA PHE A 211 -3.80 15.44 3.71
C PHE A 211 -3.18 16.77 4.11
N ASN A 212 -2.28 16.75 5.09
CA ASN A 212 -1.45 17.89 5.49
C ASN A 212 -0.15 17.85 4.67
N LEU A 213 0.06 18.87 3.84
CA LEU A 213 1.17 18.94 2.89
C LEU A 213 2.53 19.14 3.55
N ASP A 214 2.56 19.53 4.82
CA ASP A 214 3.79 19.89 5.52
C ASP A 214 4.20 18.83 6.55
N THR A 215 3.29 17.92 6.92
CA THR A 215 3.59 16.83 7.87
C THR A 215 3.43 15.42 7.27
N ASN A 216 2.92 15.32 6.04
CA ASN A 216 2.56 14.06 5.37
C ASN A 216 1.59 13.17 6.16
N LYS A 217 0.79 13.76 7.05
CA LYS A 217 -0.27 13.07 7.80
C LYS A 217 -1.63 13.30 7.16
N GLY A 218 -2.52 12.31 7.25
CA GLY A 218 -3.84 12.44 6.67
C GLY A 218 -4.82 11.33 7.01
N PHE A 219 -5.92 11.33 6.25
CA PHE A 219 -7.02 10.39 6.41
C PHE A 219 -7.75 10.14 5.08
N HIS A 220 -8.41 9.00 4.98
CA HIS A 220 -9.51 8.70 4.05
C HIS A 220 -10.74 8.30 4.87
N LEU A 221 -11.95 8.64 4.44
CA LEU A 221 -13.21 8.16 5.01
C LEU A 221 -14.03 7.60 3.87
N ILE A 222 -14.09 6.27 3.80
CA ILE A 222 -14.90 5.57 2.81
C ILE A 222 -16.27 5.29 3.42
N ASP A 223 -17.32 5.86 2.81
CA ASP A 223 -18.71 5.66 3.20
C ASP A 223 -19.13 4.19 3.00
N GLN A 224 -18.93 3.68 1.77
CA GLN A 224 -19.14 2.27 1.45
C GLN A 224 -18.08 1.79 0.44
N GLY A 225 -17.56 0.57 0.65
CA GLY A 225 -16.61 -0.04 -0.27
C GLY A 225 -17.19 -0.26 -1.69
N LEU A 226 -16.32 -0.15 -2.69
CA LEU A 226 -16.70 -0.39 -4.09
C LEU A 226 -17.05 -1.86 -4.36
N PRO A 227 -18.02 -2.15 -5.23
CA PRO A 227 -18.28 -3.50 -5.71
C PRO A 227 -17.09 -4.03 -6.53
N TRP A 228 -17.13 -5.33 -6.85
CA TRP A 228 -16.07 -6.01 -7.62
C TRP A 228 -15.95 -5.50 -9.06
N ASP A 229 -17.04 -5.03 -9.63
CA ASP A 229 -17.09 -4.49 -10.98
C ASP A 229 -17.62 -3.06 -10.90
N VAL A 230 -16.76 -2.11 -11.28
CA VAL A 230 -17.08 -0.69 -11.35
C VAL A 230 -16.57 -0.21 -12.70
N PRO A 231 -17.44 0.28 -13.59
CA PRO A 231 -16.99 0.74 -14.88
C PRO A 231 -16.24 2.08 -14.75
N PRO A 232 -15.29 2.39 -15.64
CA PRO A 232 -14.53 3.65 -15.67
C PRO A 232 -15.38 4.93 -15.51
N HIS A 233 -16.56 4.97 -16.11
CA HIS A 233 -17.47 6.13 -16.10
C HIS A 233 -18.26 6.30 -14.80
N ALA A 234 -18.17 5.35 -13.86
CA ALA A 234 -18.86 5.44 -12.57
C ALA A 234 -18.25 6.49 -11.65
N PHE A 235 -16.97 6.80 -11.84
CA PHE A 235 -16.24 7.75 -11.02
C PHE A 235 -16.48 9.16 -11.55
N ARG A 236 -16.88 10.06 -10.65
CA ARG A 236 -16.94 11.48 -10.96
C ARG A 236 -15.56 12.10 -10.93
N GLU A 237 -15.38 13.14 -11.72
CA GLU A 237 -14.19 13.98 -11.69
C GLU A 237 -14.00 14.57 -10.29
N VAL A 238 -12.76 14.61 -9.83
CA VAL A 238 -12.37 15.22 -8.56
C VAL A 238 -11.71 16.55 -8.85
N GLU A 239 -12.29 17.62 -8.34
CA GLU A 239 -11.70 18.95 -8.36
C GLU A 239 -10.87 19.17 -7.10
N LEU A 240 -9.65 19.69 -7.25
CA LEU A 240 -8.78 20.04 -6.13
C LEU A 240 -8.41 21.50 -6.16
N GLN A 241 -8.37 22.03 -4.94
CA GLN A 241 -7.81 23.33 -4.61
C GLN A 241 -6.43 23.08 -4.00
N TYR A 242 -5.37 23.47 -4.69
CA TYR A 242 -4.00 23.24 -4.23
C TYR A 242 -3.42 24.53 -3.62
N PRO A 243 -3.18 24.60 -2.29
CA PRO A 243 -2.56 25.77 -1.67
C PRO A 243 -1.04 25.78 -1.84
N ILE A 244 -0.49 26.91 -2.28
CA ILE A 244 0.95 27.18 -2.24
C ILE A 244 1.25 28.36 -1.33
N LEU A 245 2.41 28.32 -0.69
CA LEU A 245 2.95 29.43 0.07
C LEU A 245 4.07 30.06 -0.74
N VAL A 246 4.11 31.38 -0.77
CA VAL A 246 5.19 32.14 -1.41
C VAL A 246 5.78 33.13 -0.42
N ASP A 247 7.10 33.29 -0.45
CA ASP A 247 7.83 34.26 0.35
C ASP A 247 8.74 35.10 -0.54
N THR A 248 8.63 36.43 -0.43
CA THR A 248 9.52 37.35 -1.15
C THR A 248 10.96 37.35 -0.60
N ALA A 249 11.19 36.78 0.59
CA ALA A 249 12.50 36.74 1.23
C ALA A 249 13.42 35.62 0.73
N ILE A 250 12.87 34.58 0.10
CA ILE A 250 13.63 33.42 -0.40
C ILE A 250 13.92 33.61 -1.89
N ASN A 251 15.01 33.02 -2.38
CA ASN A 251 15.35 33.03 -3.81
C ASN A 251 14.21 32.43 -4.66
N VAL A 252 13.96 33.01 -5.84
CA VAL A 252 12.85 32.60 -6.72
C VAL A 252 13.04 31.19 -7.27
N ASP A 253 14.23 30.87 -7.78
CA ASP A 253 14.50 29.59 -8.42
C ASP A 253 14.52 28.45 -7.40
N GLU A 254 15.01 28.73 -6.20
CA GLU A 254 14.98 27.81 -5.06
C GLU A 254 13.54 27.48 -4.66
N GLN A 255 12.70 28.50 -4.43
CA GLN A 255 11.29 28.27 -4.09
C GLN A 255 10.52 27.52 -5.18
N VAL A 256 10.73 27.88 -6.46
CA VAL A 256 10.07 27.18 -7.57
C VAL A 256 10.48 25.71 -7.59
N ARG A 257 11.75 25.40 -7.35
CA ARG A 257 12.25 24.02 -7.29
C ARG A 257 11.65 23.24 -6.12
N GLU A 258 11.65 23.82 -4.92
CA GLU A 258 11.06 23.18 -3.73
C GLU A 258 9.56 22.95 -3.92
N LEU A 259 8.81 23.97 -4.34
CA LEU A 259 7.38 23.82 -4.64
C LEU A 259 7.12 22.73 -5.69
N SER A 260 7.96 22.64 -6.72
CA SER A 260 7.83 21.61 -7.77
C SER A 260 8.08 20.20 -7.25
N ARG A 261 9.11 20.01 -6.43
CA ARG A 261 9.43 18.72 -5.79
C ARG A 261 8.30 18.31 -4.85
N ASP A 262 7.96 19.19 -3.91
CA ASP A 262 6.96 18.92 -2.88
C ASP A 262 5.58 18.68 -3.52
N PHE A 263 5.25 19.38 -4.60
CA PHE A 263 4.03 19.15 -5.36
C PHE A 263 3.94 17.73 -5.91
N ILE A 264 5.00 17.23 -6.56
CA ILE A 264 5.02 15.85 -7.08
C ILE A 264 4.89 14.85 -5.93
N GLU A 265 5.66 15.02 -4.85
CA GLU A 265 5.63 14.12 -3.69
C GLU A 265 4.24 14.10 -3.04
N ASN A 266 3.65 15.27 -2.80
CA ASN A 266 2.32 15.40 -2.23
C ASN A 266 1.24 14.76 -3.11
N LEU A 267 1.35 14.86 -4.44
CA LEU A 267 0.40 14.24 -5.36
C LEU A 267 0.35 12.72 -5.22
N PHE A 268 1.44 12.02 -4.86
CA PHE A 268 1.39 10.58 -4.58
C PHE A 268 0.49 10.24 -3.38
N TYR A 269 0.46 11.11 -2.37
CA TYR A 269 -0.40 10.92 -1.20
C TYR A 269 -1.84 11.40 -1.45
N ILE A 270 -2.02 12.43 -2.28
CA ILE A 270 -3.33 13.01 -2.59
C ILE A 270 -4.07 12.19 -3.65
N TYR A 271 -3.38 11.64 -4.64
CA TYR A 271 -3.97 11.01 -5.81
C TYR A 271 -3.64 9.52 -5.89
N ASP A 272 -4.33 8.74 -5.05
CA ASP A 272 -4.39 7.28 -5.16
C ASP A 272 -5.84 6.83 -5.46
N PRO A 273 -6.23 6.73 -6.75
CA PRO A 273 -7.54 6.21 -7.13
C PRO A 273 -7.70 4.72 -6.78
N PHE A 274 -6.60 4.00 -6.50
CA PHE A 274 -6.63 2.60 -6.12
C PHE A 274 -6.84 2.40 -4.61
N SER A 275 -6.70 3.45 -3.79
CA SER A 275 -6.92 3.40 -2.34
C SER A 275 -8.35 3.02 -1.93
N TRP A 276 -9.31 3.12 -2.87
CA TRP A 276 -10.69 2.64 -2.69
C TRP A 276 -10.77 1.14 -2.38
N VAL A 277 -9.75 0.38 -2.76
CA VAL A 277 -9.69 -1.08 -2.62
C VAL A 277 -9.02 -1.47 -1.29
N ALA A 278 -7.76 -1.06 -1.18
CA ALA A 278 -6.87 -1.21 -0.04
C ALA A 278 -5.61 -0.39 -0.38
N ARG A 279 -4.70 -0.23 0.58
CA ARG A 279 -3.39 0.41 0.33
C ARG A 279 -2.66 -0.33 -0.80
N GLY A 280 -1.84 0.38 -1.58
CA GLY A 280 -1.11 -0.17 -2.73
C GLY A 280 -0.35 -1.48 -2.45
N ASN A 281 0.19 -1.65 -1.22
CA ASN A 281 0.91 -2.84 -0.75
C ASN A 281 0.01 -4.05 -0.37
N THR A 282 -1.32 -3.89 -0.33
CA THR A 282 -2.28 -4.90 0.16
C THR A 282 -3.45 -5.15 -0.79
N ARG A 283 -3.52 -4.35 -1.87
CA ARG A 283 -4.63 -4.30 -2.83
C ARG A 283 -4.83 -5.58 -3.62
N PHE A 284 -3.75 -6.26 -3.97
CA PHE A 284 -3.87 -7.44 -4.79
C PHE A 284 -4.08 -8.68 -3.91
N PRO A 285 -5.13 -9.49 -4.14
CA PRO A 285 -5.33 -10.71 -3.38
C PRO A 285 -4.23 -11.72 -3.72
N TRP A 286 -3.39 -12.05 -2.75
CA TRP A 286 -2.27 -12.96 -2.96
C TRP A 286 -2.65 -14.40 -2.68
N GLY A 287 -2.51 -15.18 -3.74
CA GLY A 287 -2.58 -16.62 -3.72
C GLY A 287 -3.96 -17.18 -3.41
N TYR A 288 -4.00 -18.48 -3.20
CA TYR A 288 -5.22 -19.28 -3.27
C TYR A 288 -5.40 -20.08 -1.99
N ASN A 289 -5.12 -19.44 -0.85
CA ASN A 289 -5.17 -20.05 0.47
C ASN A 289 -6.48 -20.80 0.73
N ARG A 290 -7.62 -20.26 0.28
CA ARG A 290 -8.92 -20.89 0.44
C ARG A 290 -9.02 -22.13 -0.44
N GLU A 291 -8.66 -22.00 -1.71
CA GLU A 291 -8.74 -23.05 -2.71
C GLU A 291 -7.78 -24.22 -2.36
N ILE A 292 -6.57 -23.91 -1.90
CA ILE A 292 -5.59 -24.89 -1.39
C ILE A 292 -6.11 -25.56 -0.12
N HIS A 293 -6.65 -24.78 0.81
CA HIS A 293 -7.22 -25.33 2.04
C HIS A 293 -8.40 -26.28 1.74
N ASP A 294 -9.29 -25.90 0.83
CA ASP A 294 -10.42 -26.74 0.40
C ASP A 294 -9.92 -28.01 -0.31
N LEU A 295 -8.87 -27.92 -1.14
CA LEU A 295 -8.20 -29.08 -1.73
C LEU A 295 -7.65 -30.02 -0.65
N ILE A 296 -6.84 -29.51 0.29
CA ILE A 296 -6.21 -30.32 1.35
C ILE A 296 -7.28 -30.95 2.26
N ARG A 297 -8.31 -30.18 2.63
CA ARG A 297 -9.41 -30.64 3.47
C ARG A 297 -10.17 -31.81 2.85
N SER A 298 -10.27 -31.86 1.52
CA SER A 298 -10.90 -32.98 0.80
C SER A 298 -10.05 -34.26 0.76
N GLN A 299 -8.76 -34.17 1.11
CA GLN A 299 -7.84 -35.31 1.08
C GLN A 299 -7.99 -36.18 2.32
N LYS A 300 -7.93 -37.50 2.13
CA LYS A 300 -7.81 -38.47 3.23
C LYS A 300 -6.35 -38.53 3.70
N ILE A 301 -6.03 -37.76 4.73
CA ILE A 301 -4.69 -37.74 5.38
C ILE A 301 -4.87 -38.18 6.83
N ASN A 302 -4.13 -39.20 7.25
CA ASN A 302 -4.24 -39.81 8.57
C ASN A 302 -3.46 -39.03 9.64
N VAL A 303 -3.79 -37.75 9.82
CA VAL A 303 -3.21 -36.92 10.88
C VAL A 303 -4.24 -36.49 11.91
N ASN A 304 -3.82 -36.41 13.17
CA ASN A 304 -4.56 -35.73 14.23
C ASN A 304 -4.57 -34.22 13.98
N GLN A 305 -5.53 -33.51 14.58
CA GLN A 305 -5.59 -32.03 14.52
C GLN A 305 -5.68 -31.46 13.09
N ARG A 306 -6.49 -32.08 12.21
CA ARG A 306 -6.71 -31.63 10.81
C ARG A 306 -6.98 -30.14 10.67
N ASN A 307 -7.78 -29.53 11.57
CA ASN A 307 -8.03 -28.08 11.54
C ASN A 307 -6.77 -27.22 11.68
N TRP A 308 -5.77 -27.71 12.44
CA TRP A 308 -4.47 -27.06 12.54
C TRP A 308 -3.62 -27.34 11.30
N PHE A 309 -3.49 -28.62 10.95
CA PHE A 309 -2.62 -29.06 9.86
C PHE A 309 -3.02 -28.49 8.50
N ASP A 310 -4.29 -28.61 8.12
CA ASP A 310 -4.80 -28.20 6.81
C ASP A 310 -4.57 -26.70 6.57
N ARG A 311 -4.79 -25.89 7.62
CA ARG A 311 -4.58 -24.44 7.56
C ARG A 311 -3.10 -24.06 7.49
N VAL A 312 -2.25 -24.71 8.29
CA VAL A 312 -0.80 -24.47 8.26
C VAL A 312 -0.21 -24.84 6.92
N LEU A 313 -0.58 -26.01 6.40
CA LEU A 313 -0.04 -26.48 5.14
C LEU A 313 -0.56 -25.64 3.97
N ALA A 314 -1.85 -25.30 3.93
CA ALA A 314 -2.39 -24.45 2.88
C ALA A 314 -1.68 -23.09 2.82
N THR A 315 -1.50 -22.46 3.98
CA THR A 315 -0.79 -21.18 4.07
C THR A 315 0.69 -21.29 3.74
N PHE A 316 1.36 -22.38 4.14
CA PHE A 316 2.75 -22.63 3.78
C PHE A 316 2.95 -22.83 2.27
N LEU A 317 2.13 -23.66 1.62
CA LEU A 317 2.23 -23.88 0.17
C LEU A 317 1.95 -22.59 -0.60
N ASN A 318 0.99 -21.81 -0.13
CA ASN A 318 0.73 -20.47 -0.65
C ASN A 318 1.96 -19.56 -0.51
N ASP A 319 2.65 -19.61 0.63
CA ASP A 319 3.84 -18.78 0.89
C ASP A 319 5.04 -19.17 0.04
N VAL A 320 5.28 -20.48 -0.12
CA VAL A 320 6.32 -21.00 -1.02
C VAL A 320 6.09 -20.50 -2.44
N ALA A 321 4.86 -20.65 -2.94
CA ALA A 321 4.52 -20.17 -4.26
C ALA A 321 4.58 -18.63 -4.33
N THR A 322 4.19 -17.94 -3.26
CA THR A 322 4.26 -16.47 -3.20
C THR A 322 5.71 -15.99 -3.29
N LEU A 323 6.64 -16.61 -2.56
CA LEU A 323 8.06 -16.27 -2.56
C LEU A 323 8.76 -16.43 -3.91
N LYS A 324 8.21 -17.29 -4.78
CA LYS A 324 8.78 -17.53 -6.10
C LYS A 324 8.52 -16.37 -7.08
N TYR A 325 7.38 -15.71 -6.93
CA TYR A 325 6.95 -14.61 -7.80
C TYR A 325 7.08 -13.23 -7.16
N TRP A 326 7.09 -13.21 -5.83
CA TRP A 326 7.09 -12.01 -5.01
C TRP A 326 8.05 -12.17 -3.83
N SER A 327 8.42 -11.07 -3.17
CA SER A 327 9.34 -11.11 -2.03
C SER A 327 8.66 -11.50 -0.71
N ALA A 328 9.46 -11.90 0.28
CA ALA A 328 8.98 -12.13 1.64
C ALA A 328 8.39 -10.85 2.27
N ASP A 329 8.89 -9.68 1.86
CA ASP A 329 8.42 -8.38 2.33
C ASP A 329 6.92 -8.19 2.10
N LEU A 330 6.42 -8.73 1.00
CA LEU A 330 5.00 -8.66 0.69
C LEU A 330 4.15 -9.46 1.69
N ILE A 331 4.63 -10.66 2.06
CA ILE A 331 3.97 -11.51 3.07
C ILE A 331 3.91 -10.77 4.41
N TYR A 332 5.00 -10.12 4.81
CA TYR A 332 5.08 -9.37 6.07
C TYR A 332 4.26 -8.08 6.03
N ALA A 333 4.34 -7.29 4.96
CA ALA A 333 3.58 -6.06 4.78
C ALA A 333 2.07 -6.33 4.84
N GLN A 334 1.59 -7.41 4.22
CA GLN A 334 0.19 -7.81 4.30
C GLN A 334 -0.20 -8.21 5.73
N GLN A 335 0.65 -8.99 6.41
CA GLN A 335 0.39 -9.36 7.79
C GLN A 335 0.27 -8.12 8.66
N MET A 336 1.18 -7.17 8.52
CA MET A 336 1.15 -5.94 9.30
C MET A 336 -0.09 -5.11 8.98
N ALA A 337 -0.46 -4.96 7.71
CA ALA A 337 -1.70 -4.29 7.34
C ALA A 337 -2.98 -4.97 7.89
N SER A 338 -2.96 -6.29 8.05
CA SER A 338 -4.07 -7.03 8.69
C SER A 338 -4.06 -6.95 10.22
N SER A 339 -2.88 -6.70 10.81
CA SER A 339 -2.68 -6.50 12.25
C SER A 339 -2.89 -5.06 12.66
N SER A 340 -2.82 -4.12 11.72
CA SER A 340 -3.17 -2.73 11.94
C SER A 340 -4.65 -2.57 12.28
N PRO A 341 -5.02 -1.58 13.11
CA PRO A 341 -6.42 -1.27 13.35
C PRO A 341 -7.12 -1.15 12.00
N LYS A 342 -8.32 -1.74 11.91
CA LYS A 342 -9.10 -2.02 10.68
C LYS A 342 -9.55 -0.77 9.91
N ASN A 343 -8.83 0.34 9.97
CA ASN A 343 -9.20 1.56 9.30
C ASN A 343 -8.50 1.60 7.94
N ARG A 344 -9.26 1.26 6.88
CA ARG A 344 -8.86 1.36 5.46
C ARG A 344 -8.70 2.82 5.01
N ASN A 345 -8.36 3.72 5.93
CA ASN A 345 -8.79 5.11 6.00
C ASN A 345 -7.62 6.04 6.37
N ILE A 346 -6.37 5.61 6.14
CA ILE A 346 -5.18 6.36 6.56
C ILE A 346 -4.31 6.62 5.34
N LEU A 347 -4.00 7.90 5.12
CA LEU A 347 -2.89 8.37 4.30
C LEU A 347 -1.73 8.76 5.20
N GLY A 348 -0.51 8.42 4.80
CA GLY A 348 0.67 8.67 5.62
C GLY A 348 0.82 7.66 6.76
N GLU A 349 1.79 7.92 7.62
CA GLU A 349 2.20 7.01 8.70
C GLU A 349 1.24 7.05 9.89
N ASP A 350 0.56 8.18 10.11
CA ASP A 350 -0.34 8.44 11.24
C ASP A 350 -1.75 8.88 10.79
N LEU A 351 -2.77 8.54 11.59
CA LEU A 351 -4.12 9.09 11.42
C LEU A 351 -4.17 10.55 11.90
N ASP A 352 -4.40 11.48 10.97
CA ASP A 352 -4.71 12.87 11.28
C ASP A 352 -6.09 13.21 10.69
N LEU A 353 -7.09 13.47 11.53
CA LEU A 353 -8.44 13.82 11.09
C LEU A 353 -8.55 15.26 10.56
N LEU A 354 -7.49 16.06 10.66
CA LEU A 354 -7.39 17.45 10.21
C LEU A 354 -8.59 18.30 10.67
N ASN A 355 -9.05 18.17 11.91
CA ASN A 355 -10.11 19.03 12.47
C ASN A 355 -9.53 20.41 12.87
N TRP A 356 -8.97 21.14 11.90
CA TRP A 356 -8.21 22.37 12.12
C TRP A 356 -9.06 23.51 12.68
N HIS A 357 -10.36 23.53 12.36
CA HIS A 357 -11.26 24.58 12.82
C HIS A 357 -12.40 24.01 13.67
N LYS A 358 -12.86 24.78 14.65
CA LYS A 358 -13.83 24.36 15.69
C LYS A 358 -15.13 23.70 15.18
N LYS A 359 -15.52 23.97 13.94
CA LYS A 359 -16.74 23.41 13.32
C LYS A 359 -16.50 22.07 12.62
N GLU A 360 -15.25 21.64 12.47
CA GLU A 360 -14.89 20.39 11.82
C GLU A 360 -14.92 19.28 12.86
N LYS A 361 -15.88 18.38 12.67
CA LYS A 361 -16.01 17.19 13.51
C LYS A 361 -16.07 15.99 12.59
N ARG A 362 -14.90 15.58 12.08
CA ARG A 362 -14.78 14.26 11.45
C ARG A 362 -14.83 13.23 12.57
N GLN A 363 -15.90 12.47 12.62
CA GLN A 363 -16.02 11.32 13.50
C GLN A 363 -15.64 10.08 12.71
N VAL A 364 -14.76 9.29 13.30
CA VAL A 364 -14.43 7.96 12.81
C VAL A 364 -14.62 7.04 13.99
N ASN A 365 -15.33 5.92 13.80
CA ASN A 365 -15.26 4.82 14.74
C ASN A 365 -13.86 4.21 14.60
N TYR A 366 -12.91 4.85 15.28
CA TYR A 366 -11.52 4.46 15.29
C TYR A 366 -11.26 3.75 16.61
N ASP A 367 -10.81 2.51 16.52
CA ASP A 367 -10.27 1.77 17.64
C ASP A 367 -8.80 2.20 17.79
N ILE A 368 -8.58 3.39 18.37
CA ILE A 368 -7.25 3.98 18.65
C ILE A 368 -6.41 3.04 19.52
N ASP A 369 -7.08 2.24 20.34
CA ASP A 369 -6.48 1.48 21.43
C ASP A 369 -6.00 0.09 21.01
N THR A 370 -6.16 -0.28 19.73
CA THR A 370 -5.52 -1.49 19.19
C THR A 370 -4.18 -1.12 18.56
N PRO A 371 -3.06 -1.16 19.31
CA PRO A 371 -1.76 -0.81 18.77
C PRO A 371 -1.41 -1.72 17.58
N ASN A 372 -0.78 -1.12 16.56
CA ASN A 372 0.00 -1.84 15.56
C ASN A 372 0.99 -2.73 16.32
N THR A 373 0.69 -4.02 16.46
CA THR A 373 1.53 -4.96 17.20
C THR A 373 1.96 -6.09 16.29
N ILE A 374 3.22 -6.49 16.45
CA ILE A 374 3.69 -7.73 15.84
C ILE A 374 2.79 -8.85 16.37
N PRO A 375 2.14 -9.63 15.49
CA PRO A 375 1.28 -10.70 15.92
C PRO A 375 2.07 -11.69 16.78
N ASN A 376 1.44 -12.22 17.83
CA ASN A 376 2.08 -13.25 18.62
C ASN A 376 2.26 -14.53 17.80
N ILE A 377 3.47 -14.74 17.29
CA ILE A 377 3.82 -15.95 16.54
C ILE A 377 3.88 -17.14 17.51
N SER A 378 3.07 -18.15 17.23
CA SER A 378 3.03 -19.40 17.98
C SER A 378 2.86 -20.58 17.04
N PHE A 379 3.61 -21.65 17.30
CA PHE A 379 3.48 -22.91 16.58
C PHE A 379 2.12 -23.58 16.84
N ASP A 380 1.53 -23.37 18.01
CA ASP A 380 0.26 -24.01 18.36
C ASP A 380 -0.94 -23.34 17.70
N ASN A 381 -0.78 -22.11 17.20
CA ASN A 381 -1.81 -21.39 16.46
C ASN A 381 -1.63 -21.60 14.95
N SER A 382 -2.62 -22.20 14.28
CA SER A 382 -2.51 -22.56 12.87
C SER A 382 -2.38 -21.37 11.91
N GLY A 383 -2.90 -20.20 12.26
CA GLY A 383 -2.70 -18.99 11.46
C GLY A 383 -1.31 -18.35 11.61
N ARG A 384 -0.57 -18.72 12.67
CA ARG A 384 0.72 -18.12 13.02
C ARG A 384 1.89 -19.08 12.86
N ALA A 385 1.65 -20.38 12.92
CA ALA A 385 2.67 -21.41 12.72
C ALA A 385 3.29 -21.34 11.32
N ARG A 386 2.55 -20.84 10.32
CA ARG A 386 3.07 -20.60 8.96
C ARG A 386 4.39 -19.83 8.92
N TYR A 387 4.61 -18.87 9.82
CA TYR A 387 5.84 -18.09 9.85
C TYR A 387 7.07 -18.91 10.23
N ILE A 388 6.89 -19.97 11.03
CA ILE A 388 7.97 -20.88 11.39
C ILE A 388 8.36 -21.75 10.18
N LEU A 389 7.36 -22.20 9.40
CA LEU A 389 7.61 -22.94 8.17
C LEU A 389 8.20 -22.03 7.08
N LEU A 390 7.75 -20.77 7.01
CA LEU A 390 8.32 -19.73 6.14
C LEU A 390 9.79 -19.49 6.46
N ASP A 391 10.16 -19.37 7.74
CA ASP A 391 11.56 -19.26 8.16
C ASP A 391 12.39 -20.47 7.71
N ALA A 392 11.86 -21.68 7.87
CA ALA A 392 12.53 -22.92 7.48
C ALA A 392 12.74 -22.99 5.96
N TYR A 393 11.73 -22.62 5.18
CA TYR A 393 11.86 -22.55 3.72
C TYR A 393 12.85 -21.47 3.29
N ARG A 394 12.82 -20.26 3.88
CA ARG A 394 13.79 -19.21 3.55
C ARG A 394 15.24 -19.60 3.86
N ARG A 395 15.48 -20.43 4.87
CA ARG A 395 16.83 -20.88 5.26
C ARG A 395 17.31 -22.13 4.53
N TYR A 396 16.40 -23.07 4.24
CA TYR A 396 16.75 -24.41 3.79
C TYR A 396 16.12 -24.79 2.43
N GLY A 397 15.29 -23.93 1.87
CA GLY A 397 14.65 -24.11 0.56
C GLY A 397 13.96 -25.46 0.42
N ASP A 398 14.23 -26.12 -0.70
CA ASP A 398 13.63 -27.40 -1.07
C ASP A 398 13.95 -28.52 -0.08
N LYS A 399 15.07 -28.45 0.65
CA LYS A 399 15.40 -29.43 1.69
C LYS A 399 14.29 -29.52 2.75
N PHE A 400 13.70 -28.38 3.14
CA PHE A 400 12.59 -28.37 4.07
C PHE A 400 11.28 -28.88 3.43
N VAL A 401 11.01 -28.46 2.20
CA VAL A 401 9.84 -28.92 1.44
C VAL A 401 9.87 -30.45 1.30
N ASP A 402 11.02 -31.01 0.96
CA ASP A 402 11.25 -32.45 0.78
C ASP A 402 11.09 -33.24 2.07
N ALA A 403 11.67 -32.76 3.18
CA ALA A 403 11.54 -33.39 4.49
C ALA A 403 10.08 -33.42 4.96
N LEU A 404 9.32 -32.35 4.72
CA LEU A 404 7.90 -32.26 5.05
C LEU A 404 7.07 -33.16 4.12
N ARG A 405 7.29 -33.08 2.80
CA ARG A 405 6.62 -33.87 1.77
C ARG A 405 6.76 -35.37 2.03
N THR A 406 7.99 -35.83 2.26
CA THR A 406 8.28 -37.25 2.52
C THR A 406 7.48 -37.77 3.71
N ARG A 407 7.38 -36.98 4.78
CA ARG A 407 6.59 -37.34 5.95
C ARG A 407 5.10 -37.36 5.69
N VAL A 408 4.57 -36.35 5.00
CA VAL A 408 3.15 -36.28 4.65
C VAL A 408 2.74 -37.48 3.79
N LEU A 409 3.58 -37.88 2.83
CA LEU A 409 3.35 -39.04 1.98
C LEU A 409 3.46 -40.38 2.73
N ALA A 410 4.31 -40.44 3.76
CA ALA A 410 4.53 -41.65 4.56
C ALA A 410 3.45 -41.90 5.63
N VAL A 411 2.49 -40.98 5.82
CA VAL A 411 1.44 -41.13 6.85
C VAL A 411 0.43 -42.20 6.46
N SER A 412 0.70 -43.45 6.85
CA SER A 412 -0.25 -44.56 6.74
C SER A 412 -1.16 -44.67 7.97
N GLU A 413 -0.65 -44.36 9.15
CA GLU A 413 -1.37 -44.43 10.43
C GLU A 413 -1.60 -43.05 11.07
N LYS A 414 -2.54 -43.00 12.01
CA LYS A 414 -3.02 -41.76 12.64
C LYS A 414 -1.91 -41.08 13.46
N THR A 415 -1.26 -40.08 12.87
CA THR A 415 -0.05 -39.44 13.39
C THR A 415 -0.34 -38.04 13.95
N ASP A 416 0.40 -37.60 14.98
CA ASP A 416 0.30 -36.21 15.47
C ASP A 416 0.85 -35.21 14.43
N ALA A 417 -0.01 -34.31 13.93
CA ALA A 417 0.35 -33.37 12.88
C ALA A 417 1.47 -32.41 13.30
N LYS A 418 1.45 -31.96 14.56
CA LYS A 418 2.48 -31.07 15.10
C LYS A 418 3.82 -31.78 15.20
N GLN A 419 3.84 -33.04 15.63
CA GLN A 419 5.04 -33.85 15.68
C GLN A 419 5.62 -34.10 14.29
N LEU A 420 4.77 -34.41 13.31
CA LEU A 420 5.17 -34.55 11.90
C LEU A 420 5.95 -33.32 11.41
N VAL A 421 5.41 -32.12 11.66
CA VAL A 421 6.08 -30.87 11.27
C VAL A 421 7.37 -30.64 12.07
N ARG A 422 7.40 -30.95 13.37
CA ARG A 422 8.62 -30.86 14.18
C ARG A 422 9.73 -31.76 13.63
N ASP A 423 9.39 -32.97 13.22
CA ASP A 423 10.37 -33.93 12.68
C ASP A 423 10.91 -33.44 11.34
N ALA A 424 10.06 -32.86 10.48
CA ALA A 424 10.49 -32.23 9.23
C ALA A 424 11.45 -31.05 9.48
N LEU A 425 11.14 -30.19 10.45
CA LEU A 425 12.01 -29.07 10.86
C LEU A 425 13.36 -29.58 11.37
N ALA A 426 13.36 -30.66 12.16
CA ALA A 426 14.57 -31.22 12.73
C ALA A 426 15.49 -31.83 11.66
N GLU A 427 14.92 -32.56 10.72
CA GLU A 427 15.66 -33.13 9.60
C GLU A 427 16.25 -32.06 8.68
N ALA A 428 15.45 -31.06 8.31
CA ALA A 428 15.89 -30.01 7.40
C ALA A 428 16.98 -29.13 8.04
N SER A 429 16.79 -28.72 9.29
CA SER A 429 17.70 -27.82 9.99
C SER A 429 18.92 -28.49 10.62
N GLY A 430 18.87 -29.80 10.88
CA GLY A 430 19.86 -30.50 11.72
C GLY A 430 19.78 -30.11 13.21
N VAL A 431 18.74 -29.38 13.62
CA VAL A 431 18.55 -28.87 14.98
C VAL A 431 17.21 -29.36 15.51
N SER A 432 17.14 -29.79 16.77
CA SER A 432 15.86 -30.23 17.34
C SER A 432 14.79 -29.14 17.26
N ALA A 433 13.55 -29.53 16.95
CA ALA A 433 12.45 -28.58 16.79
C ALA A 433 12.21 -27.72 18.04
N LYS A 434 12.49 -28.27 19.24
CA LYS A 434 12.44 -27.55 20.52
C LYS A 434 13.39 -26.34 20.55
N LYS A 435 14.53 -26.42 19.88
CA LYS A 435 15.49 -25.30 19.73
C LYS A 435 15.17 -24.43 18.50
N TYR A 436 14.77 -25.05 17.39
CA TYR A 436 14.50 -24.33 16.14
C TYR A 436 13.30 -23.38 16.26
N ILE A 437 12.16 -23.87 16.78
CA ILE A 437 10.90 -23.10 16.81
C ILE A 437 11.05 -21.75 17.54
N PRO A 438 11.62 -21.67 18.76
CA PRO A 438 11.84 -20.38 19.42
C PRO A 438 12.78 -19.45 18.65
N ALA A 439 13.80 -19.99 17.97
CA ALA A 439 14.72 -19.20 17.16
C ALA A 439 14.01 -18.61 15.93
N ALA A 440 13.24 -19.43 15.21
CA ALA A 440 12.40 -18.98 14.09
C ALA A 440 11.40 -17.92 14.54
N ILE A 441 10.73 -18.09 15.67
CA ILE A 441 9.81 -17.07 16.22
C ILE A 441 10.53 -15.73 16.44
N ARG A 442 11.72 -15.74 17.03
CA ARG A 442 12.49 -14.50 17.23
C ARG A 442 12.88 -13.85 15.91
N ALA A 443 13.37 -14.63 14.94
CA ALA A 443 13.74 -14.12 13.64
C ALA A 443 12.54 -13.49 12.90
N GLN A 444 11.41 -14.20 12.86
CA GLN A 444 10.20 -13.73 12.18
C GLN A 444 9.57 -12.51 12.86
N LYS A 445 9.65 -12.41 14.20
CA LYS A 445 9.25 -11.18 14.93
C LYS A 445 10.15 -9.99 14.59
N ALA A 446 11.45 -10.22 14.45
CA ALA A 446 12.39 -9.16 14.05
C ALA A 446 12.11 -8.67 12.62
N GLU A 447 11.82 -9.59 11.69
CA GLU A 447 11.41 -9.23 10.32
C GLU A 447 10.10 -8.44 10.31
N LEU A 448 9.04 -8.92 10.98
CA LEU A 448 7.78 -8.18 11.08
C LEU A 448 7.94 -6.82 11.77
N GLY A 449 8.88 -6.68 12.70
CA GLY A 449 9.21 -5.41 13.36
C GLY A 449 9.73 -4.35 12.40
N GLN A 450 10.37 -4.72 11.30
CA GLN A 450 10.80 -3.77 10.26
C GLN A 450 9.62 -3.12 9.53
N PHE A 451 8.43 -3.73 9.60
CA PHE A 451 7.18 -3.25 9.01
C PHE A 451 6.26 -2.59 10.05
N LEU A 452 6.71 -2.42 11.30
CA LEU A 452 6.06 -1.54 12.29
C LEU A 452 6.53 -0.09 12.17
N ALA A 453 7.77 0.11 11.73
CA ALA A 453 8.43 1.42 11.61
C ALA A 453 8.34 2.01 10.19
N LYS A 454 7.58 1.36 9.30
CA LYS A 454 7.23 1.77 7.94
C LYS A 454 5.71 1.78 7.84
#